data_AF-A0A2M8B3H9-F1
#
_entry.id   AF-A0A2M8B3H9-F1
#
_cell.length_a   1.000
_cell.length_b   1.000
_cell.length_c   1.000
_cell.angle_alpha   90.00
_cell.angle_beta   90.00
_cell.angle_gamma   90.00
#
_symmetry.space_group_name_H-M   'P 1'
#
loop_
_entity.id
_entity.type
_entity.pdbx_description
1 polymer ?
#
loop_
_entity_poly.entity_id
_entity_poly.type
_entity_poly.pdbx_seq_one_letter_code
_entity_poly.pdbx_strand_id
1 'polypeptide(L)' 'MGTATRMTSIRLDTRLADKAAKTLGVKSRTEAVHIALREIVALNEFKKMMTSLGGKLRFEGHGK' A
#
# COMPACT_ATOMS: atom_id res chain seq x y z
N MET A 1 2.07 -19.65 -13.96
CA MET A 1 1.78 -18.76 -15.12
C MET A 1 2.29 -17.38 -14.75
N GLY A 2 3.43 -16.96 -15.31
CA GLY A 2 3.99 -15.64 -15.01
C GLY A 2 3.12 -14.56 -15.63
N THR A 3 2.52 -13.70 -14.80
CA THR A 3 1.82 -12.52 -15.30
C THR A 3 2.86 -11.59 -15.90
N ALA A 4 2.93 -11.52 -17.23
CA ALA A 4 3.74 -10.53 -17.92
C ALA A 4 3.25 -9.13 -17.49
N THR A 5 4.03 -8.45 -16.64
CA THR A 5 3.71 -7.10 -16.19
C THR A 5 3.72 -6.17 -17.40
N ARG A 6 2.56 -5.61 -17.74
CA ARG A 6 2.44 -4.69 -18.88
C ARG A 6 3.20 -3.40 -18.55
N MET A 7 4.38 -3.24 -19.14
CA MET A 7 5.20 -2.05 -18.95
C MET A 7 4.56 -0.88 -19.69
N THR A 8 4.27 0.19 -18.96
CA THR A 8 3.70 1.43 -19.52
C THR A 8 4.64 2.59 -19.18
N SER A 9 4.88 3.46 -20.16
CA SER A 9 5.65 4.69 -19.93
C SER A 9 4.74 5.75 -19.32
N ILE A 10 5.10 6.27 -18.15
CA ILE A 10 4.42 7.38 -17.49
C ILE A 10 5.44 8.45 -17.09
N ARG A 11 5.03 9.72 -17.07
CA ARG A 11 5.84 10.79 -16.48
C ARG A 11 5.71 10.71 -14.97
N LEU A 12 6.84 10.70 -14.27
CA LEU A 12 6.92 10.59 -12.82
C LEU A 12 8.01 11.54 -12.31
N ASP A 13 7.81 12.13 -11.13
CA ASP A 13 8.87 12.81 -10.41
C ASP A 13 9.94 11.78 -9.99
N THR A 14 11.10 11.85 -10.65
CA THR A 14 12.20 10.91 -10.45
C THR A 14 12.86 11.05 -9.08
N ARG A 15 12.86 12.25 -8.49
CA ARG A 15 13.43 12.49 -7.16
C ARG A 15 12.56 11.87 -6.08
N LEU A 16 11.25 12.00 -6.22
CA LEU A 16 10.31 11.35 -5.32
C LEU A 16 10.42 9.82 -5.43
N ALA A 17 10.52 9.28 -6.64
CA ALA A 17 10.70 7.85 -6.87
C ALA A 17 12.01 7.32 -6.26
N ASP A 18 13.11 8.07 -6.36
CA ASP A 18 14.39 7.72 -5.74
C ASP A 18 14.30 7.73 -4.21
N LYS A 19 13.60 8.73 -3.64
CA LYS A 19 13.37 8.79 -2.20
C LYS A 19 12.52 7.61 -1.73
N ALA A 20 11.45 7.29 -2.45
CA ALA A 20 10.61 6.13 -2.16
C ALA A 20 11.41 4.82 -2.22
N ALA A 21 12.27 4.64 -3.23
CA ALA A 21 13.13 3.45 -3.32
C ALA A 21 14.06 3.31 -2.11
N LYS A 22 14.66 4.42 -1.65
CA LYS A 22 15.49 4.42 -0.43
C LYS A 22 14.68 4.13 0.83
N THR A 23 13.51 4.76 1.00
CA THR A 23 12.64 4.55 2.16
C THR A 23 12.12 3.13 2.24
N LEU A 24 11.77 2.52 1.11
CA LEU A 24 11.27 1.15 1.01
C LEU A 24 12.41 0.10 0.96
N GLY A 25 13.68 0.52 0.87
CA GLY A 25 14.83 -0.38 0.82
C GLY A 25 14.95 -1.19 -0.48
N VAL A 26 14.33 -0.73 -1.56
CA VAL A 26 14.28 -1.44 -2.84
C VAL A 26 15.27 -0.90 -3.87
N LYS A 27 15.65 -1.74 -4.82
CA LYS A 27 16.72 -1.44 -5.78
C LYS A 27 16.25 -0.66 -7.00
N SER A 28 14.94 -0.65 -7.28
CA SER A 28 14.41 0.00 -8.48
C SER A 28 13.24 0.95 -8.18
N ARG A 29 13.18 2.05 -8.93
CA ARG A 29 12.06 2.99 -8.91
C ARG A 29 10.74 2.30 -9.25
N THR A 30 10.77 1.36 -10.20
CA THR A 30 9.59 0.60 -10.62
C THR A 30 9.02 -0.23 -9.46
N GLU A 31 9.88 -0.90 -8.71
CA GLU A 31 9.49 -1.69 -7.55
C GLU A 31 8.93 -0.79 -6.43
N ALA A 32 9.58 0.35 -6.18
CA ALA A 32 9.10 1.34 -5.21
C ALA A 32 7.67 1.82 -5.55
N VAL A 33 7.41 2.10 -6.83
CA VAL A 33 6.08 2.49 -7.30
C VAL A 33 5.05 1.37 -7.12
N HIS A 34 5.40 0.12 -7.46
CA HIS A 34 4.47 -1.01 -7.29
C HIS A 34 4.12 -1.26 -5.83
N ILE A 35 5.10 -1.17 -4.92
CA ILE A 35 4.88 -1.35 -3.48
C ILE A 35 4.00 -0.21 -2.96
N ALA A 36 4.34 1.05 -3.24
CA ALA A 36 3.58 2.21 -2.80
C ALA A 36 2.10 2.14 -3.25
N LEU A 37 1.84 1.69 -4.49
CA LEU A 37 0.48 1.51 -5.00
C LEU A 37 -0.28 0.39 -4.28
N ARG A 38 0.37 -0.72 -3.89
CA ARG A 38 -0.29 -1.76 -3.08
C ARG A 38 -0.60 -1.27 -1.68
N GLU A 39 0.36 -0.58 -1.06
CA GLU A 39 0.23 -0.09 0.31
C GLU A 39 -0.90 0.95 0.43
N ILE A 40 -1.02 1.88 -0.53
CA ILE A 40 -2.09 2.89 -0.47
C ILE A 40 -3.49 2.28 -0.64
N VAL A 41 -3.62 1.26 -1.49
CA VAL A 41 -4.88 0.53 -1.66
C VAL A 41 -5.23 -0.24 -0.39
N ALA A 42 -4.28 -1.01 0.15
CA ALA A 42 -4.46 -1.75 1.39
C ALA A 42 -4.79 -0.84 2.58
N LEU A 43 -4.12 0.32 2.67
CA LEU A 43 -4.39 1.32 3.71
C LEU A 43 -5.82 1.88 3.58
N ASN A 44 -6.29 2.12 2.36
CA ASN A 44 -7.66 2.59 2.14
C ASN A 44 -8.70 1.53 2.52
N GLU A 45 -8.46 0.27 2.19
CA GLU A 45 -9.30 -0.86 2.59
C GLU A 45 -9.32 -1.02 4.11
N PHE A 46 -8.15 -0.93 4.75
CA PHE A 46 -8.03 -0.95 6.21
C PHE A 46 -8.82 0.19 6.85
N LYS A 47 -8.72 1.43 6.33
CA LYS A 47 -9.52 2.56 6.82
C LYS A 47 -11.02 2.30 6.71
N LYS A 48 -11.49 1.78 5.57
CA LYS A 48 -12.91 1.40 5.38
C LYS A 48 -13.35 0.34 6.38
N MET A 49 -12.52 -0.68 6.60
CA MET A 49 -12.78 -1.72 7.58
C MET A 49 -12.90 -1.15 8.99
N MET A 50 -11.93 -0.31 9.40
CA MET A 50 -11.93 0.35 10.70
C MET A 50 -13.14 1.27 10.88
N THR A 51 -13.58 2.01 9.86
CA THR A 51 -14.81 2.81 9.93
C THR A 51 -16.07 1.95 10.05
N SER A 52 -16.14 0.83 9.32
CA SER A 52 -17.29 -0.09 9.37
C SER A 52 -17.45 -0.74 10.75
N LEU A 53 -16.32 -1.08 11.37
CA LEU A 53 -16.22 -1.82 12.63
C LEU A 53 -16.08 -0.92 13.87
N GLY A 54 -15.68 0.34 13.69
CA GLY A 54 -15.49 1.32 14.75
C GLY A 54 -16.76 1.51 15.55
N GLY A 55 -16.72 1.15 16.84
CA GLY A 55 -17.85 1.22 17.76
C GLY A 55 -18.81 0.01 17.72
N LYS A 56 -18.66 -0.91 16.77
CA LYS A 56 -19.46 -2.16 16.70
C LYS A 56 -18.75 -3.36 17.29
N LEU A 57 -17.42 -3.35 17.30
CA LEU A 57 -16.63 -4.41 17.93
C LEU A 57 -16.68 -4.26 19.44
N ARG A 58 -17.21 -5.29 20.11
CA ARG A 58 -17.06 -5.47 21.55
C ARG A 58 -15.88 -6.39 21.77
N PHE A 59 -14.97 -6.00 22.66
CA PHE A 59 -13.87 -6.89 23.07
C PHE A 59 -14.51 -8.11 23.75
N GLU A 60 -14.22 -9.33 23.30
CA GLU A 60 -14.85 -10.56 23.84
C GLU A 60 -14.57 -10.77 25.34
N GLY A 61 -13.64 -10.03 25.94
CA GLY A 61 -13.37 -10.02 27.38
C GLY A 61 -14.04 -8.88 28.17
N HIS A 62 -14.92 -8.07 27.56
CA HIS A 62 -15.59 -6.98 28.26
C HIS A 62 -16.85 -7.47 28.98
N GLY A 63 -16.65 -8.32 29.98
CA GLY A 63 -17.71 -8.90 30.80
C GLY A 63 -17.23 -10.22 31.39
N LYS A 64 -17.25 -10.31 32.71
CA LYS A 64 -17.39 -11.60 33.39
C LYS A 64 -18.70 -12.26 32.97
#